data_AF-A0A496N756-F1
#
_entry.id   AF-A0A496N756-F1
#
_cell.length_a   1.000
_cell.length_b   1.000
_cell.length_c   1.000
_cell.angle_alpha   90.00
_cell.angle_beta   90.00
_cell.angle_gamma   90.00
#
_symmetry.space_group_name_H-M   'P 1'
#
loop_
_entity.id
_entity.type
_entity.pdbx_description
1 polymer ?
#
loop_
_entity_poly.entity_id
_entity_poly.type
_entity_poly.pdbx_seq_one_letter_code
_entity_poly.pdbx_strand_id
1 'polypeptide(L)'
;LGFIATAQGQEVSEVAKGGIGLAFIAFPTIINKAPFGEVLGVLFFGSLTFAALTSFISVIEVIISAIQDKLRIRRAKVTFIVGVPMMLLSVILFGTTTGLPMLDVFDKFVNYFGIVAVAFVSLIAIVANEKLGLLGDHLNETSSFKVGFFWRLCIVLTTGILAFMLFSEGAKVFAEGYEGYPSWFVNVFGWGMAVSLLVVAFILSRLKWKSETKLTLESKGE
;
A
#
# COMPACT_ATOMS: atom_id res chain seq x y z
N LEU A 1 -24.02 -8.87 -9.30
CA LEU A 1 -23.27 -9.84 -10.12
C LEU A 1 -24.15 -10.99 -10.60
N GLY A 2 -24.74 -11.79 -9.69
CA GLY A 2 -25.69 -12.85 -10.08
C GLY A 2 -26.83 -12.37 -11.00
N PHE A 3 -27.41 -11.19 -10.72
CA PHE A 3 -28.42 -10.56 -11.58
C PHE A 3 -27.93 -10.31 -13.02
N ILE A 4 -26.70 -9.82 -13.22
CA ILE A 4 -26.16 -9.59 -14.58
C ILE A 4 -25.79 -10.91 -15.25
N ALA A 5 -25.21 -11.86 -14.53
CA ALA A 5 -24.89 -13.18 -15.06
C ALA A 5 -26.15 -13.86 -15.63
N THR A 6 -27.26 -13.83 -14.89
CA THR A 6 -28.56 -14.33 -15.35
C THR A 6 -29.14 -13.48 -16.50
N ALA A 7 -29.02 -12.14 -16.46
CA ALA A 7 -29.59 -11.24 -17.46
C ALA A 7 -28.79 -11.16 -18.78
N GLN A 8 -27.50 -11.48 -18.77
CA GLN A 8 -26.61 -11.48 -19.95
C GLN A 8 -26.30 -12.90 -20.45
N GLY A 9 -26.75 -13.93 -19.75
CA GLY A 9 -26.43 -15.32 -20.09
C GLY A 9 -24.94 -15.65 -19.98
N GLN A 10 -24.20 -14.93 -19.13
CA GLN A 10 -22.77 -15.12 -18.91
C GLN A 10 -22.51 -15.72 -17.53
N GLU A 11 -21.40 -16.44 -17.38
CA GLU A 11 -20.98 -16.91 -16.07
C GLU A 11 -20.64 -15.73 -15.14
N VAL A 12 -20.83 -15.94 -13.83
CA VAL A 12 -20.48 -14.93 -12.81
C VAL A 12 -18.99 -14.57 -12.86
N SER A 13 -18.14 -15.51 -13.27
CA SER A 13 -16.69 -15.34 -13.47
C SER A 13 -16.35 -14.27 -14.53
N GLU A 14 -17.09 -14.20 -15.63
CA GLU A 14 -16.85 -13.24 -16.72
C GLU A 14 -17.25 -11.81 -16.33
N VAL A 15 -18.29 -11.67 -15.50
CA VAL A 15 -18.80 -10.37 -15.03
C VAL A 15 -18.14 -9.89 -13.74
N ALA A 16 -17.36 -10.74 -13.08
CA ALA A 16 -16.65 -10.47 -11.83
C ALA A 16 -15.14 -10.23 -12.05
N LYS A 17 -14.74 -9.65 -13.18
CA LYS A 17 -13.36 -9.15 -13.35
C LYS A 17 -13.17 -8.01 -12.34
N GLY A 18 -12.40 -8.29 -11.28
CA GLY A 18 -12.27 -7.45 -10.09
C GLY A 18 -11.67 -6.07 -10.36
N GLY A 19 -11.59 -5.25 -9.30
CA GLY A 19 -10.97 -3.93 -9.36
C GLY A 19 -11.84 -2.86 -10.03
N ILE A 20 -11.22 -2.05 -10.90
CA ILE A 20 -11.83 -0.85 -11.50
C ILE A 20 -13.01 -1.21 -12.42
N GLY A 21 -12.89 -2.28 -13.21
CA GLY A 21 -13.95 -2.73 -14.11
C GLY A 21 -15.23 -3.13 -13.36
N LEU A 22 -15.08 -3.74 -12.19
CA LEU A 22 -16.22 -4.09 -11.34
C LEU A 22 -16.97 -2.83 -10.88
N ALA A 23 -16.25 -1.88 -10.27
CA ALA A 23 -16.81 -0.66 -9.69
C ALA A 23 -17.40 0.32 -10.73
N PHE A 24 -16.78 0.42 -11.91
CA PHE A 24 -17.11 1.45 -12.90
C PHE A 24 -17.76 0.92 -14.20
N ILE A 25 -17.86 -0.39 -14.39
CA ILE A 25 -18.55 -1.00 -15.55
C ILE A 25 -19.69 -1.89 -15.08
N ALA A 26 -19.39 -2.90 -14.26
CA ALA A 26 -20.38 -3.88 -13.85
C ALA A 26 -21.46 -3.27 -12.93
N PHE A 27 -21.07 -2.58 -11.85
CA PHE A 27 -22.02 -1.97 -10.93
C PHE A 27 -22.93 -0.90 -11.58
N PRO A 28 -22.42 0.03 -12.40
CA PRO A 28 -23.27 0.98 -13.11
C PRO A 28 -24.29 0.30 -14.03
N THR A 29 -23.88 -0.79 -14.69
CA THR A 29 -24.80 -1.60 -15.52
C THR A 29 -25.90 -2.25 -14.68
N ILE A 30 -25.60 -2.71 -13.46
CA ILE A 30 -26.62 -3.24 -12.53
C ILE A 30 -27.57 -2.13 -12.10
N ILE A 31 -27.01 -1.01 -11.65
CA ILE A 31 -27.75 0.12 -11.08
C ILE A 31 -28.72 0.70 -12.11
N ASN A 32 -28.30 0.85 -13.38
CA ASN A 32 -29.15 1.34 -14.46
C ASN A 32 -30.35 0.42 -14.78
N LYS A 33 -30.26 -0.87 -14.46
CA LYS A 33 -31.37 -1.83 -14.64
C LYS A 33 -32.25 -1.96 -13.39
N ALA A 34 -31.83 -1.38 -12.27
CA ALA A 34 -32.57 -1.45 -11.02
C ALA A 34 -33.69 -0.39 -10.97
N PRO A 35 -34.84 -0.68 -10.33
CA PRO A 35 -35.80 0.35 -10.00
C PRO A 35 -35.14 1.38 -9.07
N PHE A 36 -35.38 2.67 -9.29
CA PHE A 36 -34.71 3.78 -8.58
C PHE A 36 -33.19 3.81 -8.75
N GLY A 37 -32.67 3.38 -9.91
CA GLY A 37 -31.24 3.34 -10.23
C GLY A 37 -30.50 4.66 -9.99
N GLU A 38 -31.11 5.81 -10.24
CA GLU A 38 -30.48 7.12 -9.99
C GLU A 38 -30.09 7.33 -8.52
N VAL A 39 -31.02 7.03 -7.59
CA VAL A 39 -30.77 7.14 -6.14
C VAL A 39 -29.71 6.14 -5.70
N LEU A 40 -29.79 4.91 -6.19
CA LEU A 40 -28.79 3.88 -5.91
C LEU A 40 -27.41 4.25 -6.45
N GLY A 41 -27.34 4.89 -7.61
CA GLY A 41 -26.11 5.40 -8.21
C GLY A 41 -25.45 6.45 -7.34
N VAL A 42 -26.22 7.44 -6.88
CA VAL A 42 -25.71 8.50 -5.97
C VAL A 42 -25.21 7.89 -4.67
N LEU A 43 -25.96 6.97 -4.06
CA LEU A 43 -25.54 6.31 -2.82
C LEU A 43 -24.28 5.45 -3.02
N PHE A 44 -24.21 4.69 -4.11
CA PHE A 44 -23.08 3.83 -4.42
C PHE A 44 -21.79 4.64 -4.65
N PHE A 45 -21.81 5.59 -5.58
CA PHE A 45 -20.63 6.42 -5.87
C PHE A 45 -20.30 7.40 -4.75
N GLY A 46 -21.30 7.89 -4.02
CA GLY A 46 -21.10 8.64 -2.79
C GLY A 46 -20.31 7.81 -1.77
N SER A 47 -20.75 6.58 -1.49
CA SER A 47 -20.04 5.69 -0.58
C SER A 47 -18.61 5.36 -1.04
N LEU A 48 -18.42 5.10 -2.34
CA LEU A 48 -17.11 4.86 -2.94
C LEU A 48 -16.19 6.08 -2.75
N THR A 49 -16.72 7.28 -2.92
CA THR A 49 -15.98 8.53 -2.74
C THR A 49 -15.53 8.72 -1.29
N PHE A 50 -16.43 8.52 -0.32
CA PHE A 50 -16.06 8.61 1.10
C PHE A 50 -15.06 7.53 1.52
N ALA A 51 -15.21 6.31 1.01
CA ALA A 51 -14.25 5.23 1.25
C ALA A 51 -12.86 5.57 0.70
N ALA A 52 -12.79 6.10 -0.52
CA ALA A 52 -11.53 6.52 -1.13
C ALA A 52 -10.89 7.69 -0.38
N LEU A 53 -11.66 8.71 -0.02
CA LEU A 53 -11.17 9.90 0.69
C LEU A 53 -10.61 9.56 2.08
N THR A 54 -11.33 8.74 2.85
CA THR A 54 -10.89 8.35 4.20
C THR A 54 -9.62 7.51 4.17
N SER A 55 -9.53 6.55 3.23
CA SER A 55 -8.31 5.77 3.00
C SER A 55 -7.14 6.66 2.56
N PHE A 56 -7.36 7.56 1.61
CA PHE A 56 -6.35 8.50 1.13
C PHE A 56 -5.79 9.39 2.25
N ILE A 57 -6.65 9.95 3.10
CA ILE A 57 -6.25 10.77 4.24
C ILE A 57 -5.37 9.97 5.21
N SER A 58 -5.74 8.71 5.49
CA SER A 58 -4.96 7.83 6.38
C SER A 58 -3.54 7.61 5.84
N VAL A 59 -3.39 7.32 4.55
CA VAL A 59 -2.09 7.02 3.92
C VAL A 59 -1.20 8.27 3.84
N ILE A 60 -1.74 9.43 3.42
CA ILE A 60 -0.93 10.64 3.28
C ILE A 60 -0.48 11.19 4.64
N GLU A 61 -1.28 11.02 5.70
CA GLU A 61 -0.95 11.48 7.04
C GLU A 61 0.29 10.79 7.62
N VAL A 62 0.51 9.51 7.28
CA VAL A 62 1.73 8.78 7.67
C VAL A 62 2.98 9.46 7.10
N ILE A 63 2.93 9.89 5.84
CA ILE A 63 4.04 10.58 5.16
C ILE A 63 4.26 11.98 5.78
N ILE A 64 3.17 12.72 5.99
CA ILE A 64 3.22 14.06 6.60
C ILE A 64 3.82 13.98 8.01
N SER A 65 3.37 13.02 8.83
CA SER A 65 3.87 12.81 10.19
C SER A 65 5.36 12.45 10.19
N ALA A 66 5.78 11.52 9.32
CA ALA A 66 7.18 11.13 9.22
C ALA A 66 8.12 12.30 8.86
N ILE A 67 7.69 13.16 7.92
CA ILE A 67 8.47 14.35 7.52
C ILE A 67 8.44 15.42 8.61
N GLN A 68 7.28 15.62 9.25
CA GLN A 68 7.13 16.54 10.36
C GLN A 68 8.04 16.17 11.53
N ASP A 69 8.09 14.91 11.93
CA ASP A 69 8.92 14.42 13.04
C ASP A 69 10.40 14.57 12.73
N LYS A 70 10.78 14.26 11.49
CA LYS A 70 12.18 14.30 11.05
C LYS A 70 12.73 15.72 10.92
N LEU A 71 11.96 16.63 10.33
CA LEU A 71 12.39 18.01 10.04
C LEU A 71 11.94 19.03 11.08
N ARG A 72 11.03 18.65 12.00
CA ARG A 72 10.40 19.51 13.01
C ARG A 72 9.80 20.79 12.41
N ILE A 73 9.10 20.66 11.29
CA ILE A 73 8.43 21.76 10.58
C ILE A 73 6.95 21.80 10.99
N ARG A 74 6.34 23.00 11.02
CA ARG A 74 4.90 23.16 11.29
C ARG A 74 4.06 22.33 10.31
N ARG A 75 3.12 21.52 10.83
CA ARG A 75 2.26 20.59 10.07
C ARG A 75 1.69 21.19 8.79
N ALA A 76 1.07 22.37 8.87
CA ALA A 76 0.50 23.05 7.70
C ALA A 76 1.49 23.23 6.54
N LYS A 77 2.76 23.57 6.84
CA LYS A 77 3.79 23.70 5.78
C LYS A 77 4.14 22.33 5.20
N VAL A 78 4.26 21.30 6.03
CA VAL A 78 4.56 19.93 5.57
C VAL A 78 3.44 19.39 4.68
N THR A 79 2.18 19.63 5.03
CA THR A 79 1.02 19.24 4.21
C THR A 79 1.11 19.82 2.80
N PHE A 80 1.47 21.10 2.64
CA PHE A 80 1.65 21.68 1.30
C PHE A 80 2.89 21.14 0.58
N ILE A 81 4.00 20.94 1.30
CA ILE A 81 5.25 20.41 0.74
C ILE A 81 5.06 18.98 0.21
N VAL A 82 4.23 18.16 0.87
CA VAL A 82 3.94 16.79 0.46
C VAL A 82 2.80 16.76 -0.57
N GLY A 83 1.70 17.44 -0.27
CA GLY A 83 0.46 17.37 -1.05
C GLY A 83 0.56 18.00 -2.44
N VAL A 84 1.22 19.16 -2.59
CA VAL A 84 1.29 19.86 -3.89
C VAL A 84 2.09 19.06 -4.92
N PRO A 85 3.32 18.58 -4.64
CA PRO A 85 4.04 17.74 -5.57
C PRO A 85 3.31 16.43 -5.89
N MET A 86 2.72 15.78 -4.88
CA MET A 86 1.93 14.56 -5.10
C MET A 86 0.73 14.79 -6.01
N MET A 87 0.00 15.91 -5.82
CA MET A 87 -1.11 16.29 -6.68
C MET A 87 -0.66 16.51 -8.12
N LEU A 88 0.43 17.28 -8.33
CA LEU A 88 0.95 17.55 -9.67
C LEU A 88 1.39 16.27 -10.38
N LEU A 89 2.14 15.40 -9.70
CA LEU A 89 2.57 14.11 -10.24
C LEU A 89 1.37 13.21 -10.57
N SER A 90 0.37 13.16 -9.69
CA SER A 90 -0.84 12.36 -9.90
C SER A 90 -1.60 12.81 -11.15
N VAL A 91 -1.81 14.12 -11.32
CA VAL A 91 -2.51 14.68 -12.48
C VAL A 91 -1.75 14.41 -13.78
N ILE A 92 -0.43 14.59 -13.78
CA ILE A 92 0.40 14.41 -14.98
C ILE A 92 0.47 12.93 -15.40
N LEU A 93 0.60 12.02 -14.44
CA LEU A 93 0.79 10.60 -14.71
C LEU A 93 -0.54 9.89 -15.00
N PHE A 94 -1.52 10.05 -14.12
CA PHE A 94 -2.77 9.29 -14.17
C PHE A 94 -3.90 10.01 -14.91
N GLY A 95 -3.77 11.31 -15.18
CA GLY A 95 -4.76 12.10 -15.94
C GLY A 95 -4.69 11.94 -17.47
N THR A 96 -3.83 11.04 -17.97
CA THR A 96 -3.61 10.82 -19.41
C THR A 96 -4.39 9.62 -19.93
N THR A 97 -4.43 9.43 -21.26
CA THR A 97 -5.06 8.26 -21.90
C THR A 97 -4.41 6.93 -21.48
N THR A 98 -3.17 6.97 -20.99
CA THR A 98 -2.42 5.81 -20.45
C THR A 98 -2.56 5.66 -18.93
N GLY A 99 -3.48 6.40 -18.29
CA GLY A 99 -3.61 6.44 -16.83
C GLY A 99 -3.93 5.09 -16.19
N LEU A 100 -4.81 4.28 -16.81
CA LEU A 100 -5.19 2.96 -16.27
C LEU A 100 -4.03 1.95 -16.32
N PRO A 101 -3.34 1.72 -17.46
CA PRO A 101 -2.14 0.89 -17.49
C PRO A 101 -1.04 1.38 -16.54
N MET A 102 -0.89 2.70 -16.40
CA MET A 102 0.09 3.28 -15.49
C MET A 102 -0.28 2.98 -14.03
N LEU A 103 -1.55 3.17 -13.65
CA LEU A 103 -2.03 2.85 -12.31
C LEU A 103 -1.86 1.37 -11.98
N ASP A 104 -2.16 0.48 -12.93
CA ASP A 104 -2.02 -0.97 -12.77
C ASP A 104 -0.55 -1.38 -12.54
N VAL A 105 0.38 -0.93 -13.38
CA VAL A 105 1.82 -1.18 -13.16
C VAL A 105 2.28 -0.57 -11.84
N PHE A 106 1.87 0.65 -11.52
CA PHE A 106 2.25 1.30 -10.27
C PHE A 106 1.75 0.53 -9.06
N ASP A 107 0.47 0.16 -9.03
CA ASP A 107 -0.15 -0.55 -7.92
C ASP A 107 0.54 -1.90 -7.68
N LYS A 108 0.72 -2.69 -8.75
CA LYS A 108 1.40 -3.98 -8.64
C LYS A 108 2.83 -3.83 -8.11
N PHE A 109 3.62 -2.95 -8.71
CA PHE A 109 5.04 -2.82 -8.36
C PHE A 109 5.25 -2.22 -6.96
N VAL A 110 4.46 -1.21 -6.58
CA VAL A 110 4.55 -0.61 -5.23
C VAL A 110 4.13 -1.61 -4.16
N ASN A 111 3.05 -2.36 -4.38
CA ASN A 111 2.57 -3.32 -3.37
C ASN A 111 3.54 -4.51 -3.19
N TYR A 112 4.08 -5.07 -4.29
CA TYR A 112 4.98 -6.22 -4.21
C TYR A 112 6.43 -5.82 -3.94
N PHE A 113 7.02 -4.96 -4.76
CA PHE A 113 8.45 -4.62 -4.64
C PHE A 113 8.73 -3.45 -3.70
N GLY A 114 7.69 -2.70 -3.29
CA GLY A 114 7.77 -1.70 -2.23
C GLY A 114 7.36 -2.29 -0.87
N ILE A 115 6.06 -2.47 -0.66
CA ILE A 115 5.49 -2.80 0.65
C ILE A 115 5.90 -4.21 1.10
N VAL A 116 5.68 -5.24 0.29
CA VAL A 116 6.02 -6.62 0.64
C VAL A 116 7.53 -6.79 0.83
N ALA A 117 8.35 -6.19 -0.04
CA ALA A 117 9.80 -6.22 0.10
C ALA A 117 10.28 -5.56 1.42
N VAL A 118 9.78 -4.37 1.76
CA VAL A 118 10.13 -3.69 3.02
C VAL A 118 9.66 -4.50 4.22
N ALA A 119 8.44 -5.04 4.18
CA ALA A 119 7.91 -5.90 5.24
C ALA A 119 8.81 -7.13 5.44
N PHE A 120 9.18 -7.82 4.37
CA PHE A 120 10.07 -8.97 4.40
C PHE A 120 11.44 -8.65 5.01
N VAL A 121 12.10 -7.58 4.54
CA VAL A 121 13.41 -7.15 5.08
C VAL A 121 13.30 -6.78 6.56
N SER A 122 12.23 -6.08 6.96
CA SER A 122 12.01 -5.71 8.36
C SER A 122 11.83 -6.94 9.26
N LEU A 123 11.08 -7.96 8.81
CA LEU A 123 10.89 -9.19 9.57
C LEU A 123 12.19 -10.00 9.67
N ILE A 124 12.95 -10.12 8.57
CA ILE A 124 14.26 -10.76 8.62
C ILE A 124 15.17 -10.04 9.62
N ALA A 125 15.21 -8.70 9.60
CA ALA A 125 16.03 -7.95 10.55
C ALA A 125 15.61 -8.21 12.00
N ILE A 126 14.32 -8.36 12.29
CA ILE A 126 13.81 -8.68 13.63
C ILE A 126 14.18 -10.11 14.03
N VAL A 127 14.03 -11.08 13.12
CA VAL A 127 14.35 -12.50 13.36
C VAL A 127 15.86 -12.72 13.53
N ALA A 128 16.68 -12.14 12.66
CA ALA A 128 18.13 -12.31 12.68
C ALA A 128 18.79 -11.67 13.92
N ASN A 129 18.19 -10.61 14.48
CA ASN A 129 18.68 -9.99 15.71
C ASN A 129 18.09 -10.64 16.99
N GLU A 130 17.39 -11.78 16.87
CA GLU A 130 16.74 -12.51 17.96
C GLU A 130 15.78 -11.65 18.83
N LYS A 131 15.30 -10.52 18.29
CA LYS A 131 14.45 -9.56 19.03
C LYS A 131 13.00 -10.01 19.17
N LEU A 132 12.62 -11.17 18.63
CA LEU A 132 11.26 -11.70 18.77
C LEU A 132 10.88 -11.92 20.23
N GLY A 133 11.82 -12.35 21.08
CA GLY A 133 11.55 -12.53 22.50
C GLY A 133 11.15 -11.22 23.17
N LEU A 134 12.03 -10.22 23.04
CA LEU A 134 11.85 -8.89 23.59
C LEU A 134 10.58 -8.19 23.09
N LEU A 135 10.24 -8.33 21.81
CA LEU A 135 9.00 -7.77 21.27
C LEU A 135 7.76 -8.50 21.79
N GLY A 136 7.82 -9.82 21.95
CA GLY A 136 6.76 -10.60 22.58
C GLY A 136 6.53 -10.19 24.04
N ASP A 137 7.60 -9.91 24.78
CA ASP A 137 7.52 -9.47 26.17
C ASP A 137 6.89 -8.07 26.29
N HIS A 138 7.27 -7.11 25.45
CA HIS A 138 6.61 -5.79 25.41
C HIS A 138 5.12 -5.88 25.04
N LEU A 139 4.75 -6.78 24.14
CA LEU A 139 3.34 -7.04 23.82
C LEU A 139 2.61 -7.63 25.03
N ASN A 140 3.26 -8.52 25.79
CA ASN A 140 2.69 -9.14 26.98
C ASN A 140 2.50 -8.18 28.16
N GLU A 141 3.20 -7.04 28.20
CA GLU A 141 3.01 -6.02 29.24
C GLU A 141 1.69 -5.27 29.11
N THR A 142 1.20 -5.08 27.88
CA THR A 142 -0.01 -4.29 27.60
C THR A 142 -1.19 -5.15 27.14
N SER A 143 -0.95 -6.40 26.73
CA SER A 143 -1.97 -7.30 26.18
C SER A 143 -2.73 -8.07 27.26
N SER A 144 -4.05 -8.17 27.10
CA SER A 144 -4.92 -9.04 27.92
C SER A 144 -4.63 -10.54 27.71
N PHE A 145 -3.96 -10.91 26.61
CA PHE A 145 -3.56 -12.28 26.28
C PHE A 145 -2.06 -12.39 26.05
N LYS A 146 -1.44 -13.42 26.63
CA LYS A 146 -0.01 -13.66 26.43
C LYS A 146 0.26 -14.20 25.03
N VAL A 147 1.02 -13.44 24.25
CA VAL A 147 1.59 -13.90 22.98
C VAL A 147 2.73 -14.89 23.28
N GLY A 148 2.50 -16.14 22.91
CA GLY A 148 3.42 -17.26 23.15
C GLY A 148 4.04 -17.79 21.86
N PHE A 149 4.28 -19.09 21.84
CA PHE A 149 4.85 -19.81 20.68
C PHE A 149 4.08 -19.54 19.37
N PHE A 150 2.75 -19.51 19.42
CA PHE A 150 1.92 -19.27 18.23
C PHE A 150 2.21 -17.94 17.54
N TRP A 151 2.41 -16.86 18.29
CA TRP A 151 2.75 -15.56 17.72
C TRP A 151 4.11 -15.58 17.02
N ARG A 152 5.11 -16.22 17.64
CA ARG A 152 6.44 -16.39 17.04
C ARG A 152 6.37 -17.23 15.77
N LEU A 153 5.61 -18.32 15.80
CA LEU A 153 5.37 -19.17 14.63
C LEU A 153 4.69 -18.39 13.50
N CYS A 154 3.66 -17.58 13.81
CA CYS A 154 3.00 -16.72 12.81
C CYS A 154 3.99 -15.76 12.15
N ILE A 155 4.91 -15.15 12.90
CA ILE A 155 5.93 -14.24 12.33
C ILE A 155 6.88 -14.99 11.41
N VAL A 156 7.40 -16.13 11.83
CA VAL A 156 8.33 -16.93 11.00
C VAL A 156 7.64 -17.45 9.74
N LEU A 157 6.41 -17.96 9.86
CA LEU A 157 5.62 -18.40 8.72
C LEU A 157 5.30 -17.24 7.77
N THR A 158 4.88 -16.09 8.29
CA THR A 158 4.62 -14.89 7.48
C THR A 158 5.88 -14.46 6.72
N THR A 159 7.04 -14.52 7.38
CA THR A 159 8.33 -14.21 6.73
C THR A 159 8.60 -15.15 5.56
N GLY A 160 8.36 -16.45 5.72
CA GLY A 160 8.49 -17.44 4.65
C GLY A 160 7.50 -17.22 3.49
N ILE A 161 6.24 -16.90 3.80
CA ILE A 161 5.21 -16.61 2.78
C ILE A 161 5.60 -15.36 1.98
N LEU A 162 6.03 -14.29 2.65
CA LEU A 162 6.47 -13.07 1.97
C LEU A 162 7.71 -13.32 1.09
N ALA A 163 8.64 -14.16 1.55
CA ALA A 163 9.80 -14.57 0.73
C ALA A 163 9.36 -15.27 -0.56
N PHE A 164 8.46 -16.25 -0.43
CA PHE A 164 7.92 -16.98 -1.57
C PHE A 164 7.17 -16.07 -2.53
N MET A 165 6.32 -15.18 -2.00
CA MET A 165 5.55 -14.21 -2.79
C MET A 165 6.46 -13.26 -3.57
N LEU A 166 7.51 -12.73 -2.94
CA LEU A 166 8.44 -11.81 -3.58
C LEU A 166 9.28 -12.51 -4.66
N PHE A 167 9.74 -13.73 -4.39
CA PHE A 167 10.55 -14.49 -5.35
C PHE A 167 9.72 -15.01 -6.54
N SER A 168 8.55 -15.58 -6.28
CA SER A 168 7.67 -16.10 -7.33
C SER A 168 7.16 -14.99 -8.25
N GLU A 169 6.67 -13.89 -7.67
CA GLU A 169 6.19 -12.76 -8.47
C GLU A 169 7.34 -12.05 -9.19
N GLY A 170 8.49 -11.88 -8.52
CA GLY A 170 9.70 -11.36 -9.14
C GLY A 170 10.12 -12.18 -10.36
N ALA A 171 10.25 -13.50 -10.20
CA ALA A 171 10.64 -14.39 -11.29
C ALA A 171 9.63 -14.35 -12.46
N LYS A 172 8.33 -14.31 -12.16
CA LYS A 172 7.27 -14.21 -13.17
C LYS A 172 7.39 -12.92 -13.98
N VAL A 173 7.47 -11.77 -13.30
CA VAL A 173 7.57 -10.46 -13.95
C VAL A 173 8.85 -10.33 -14.78
N PHE A 174 9.96 -10.92 -14.33
CA PHE A 174 11.22 -10.93 -15.09
C PHE A 174 11.18 -11.85 -16.32
N ALA A 175 10.54 -13.01 -16.24
CA ALA A 175 10.51 -13.99 -17.32
C ALA A 175 9.45 -13.68 -18.39
N GLU A 176 8.25 -13.28 -17.97
CA GLU A 176 7.08 -13.14 -18.84
C GLU A 176 6.68 -11.68 -19.09
N GLY A 177 7.28 -10.73 -18.37
CA GLY A 177 6.80 -9.35 -18.33
C GLY A 177 5.56 -9.21 -17.46
N TYR A 178 4.78 -8.14 -17.66
CA TYR A 178 3.55 -7.88 -16.89
C TYR A 178 2.39 -7.53 -17.82
N GLU A 179 1.30 -8.31 -17.77
CA GLU A 179 0.03 -8.08 -18.47
C GLU A 179 0.15 -7.81 -19.99
N GLY A 180 1.22 -8.30 -20.62
CA GLY A 180 1.50 -8.04 -22.05
C GLY A 180 1.87 -6.59 -22.36
N TYR A 181 2.19 -5.77 -21.36
CA TYR A 181 2.62 -4.40 -21.58
C TYR A 181 4.02 -4.32 -22.21
N PRO A 182 4.32 -3.26 -22.97
CA PRO A 182 5.64 -3.08 -23.57
C PRO A 182 6.75 -3.12 -22.51
N SER A 183 7.83 -3.86 -22.78
CA SER A 183 8.92 -4.04 -21.80
C SER A 183 9.57 -2.72 -21.38
N TRP A 184 9.65 -1.74 -22.28
CA TRP A 184 10.17 -0.40 -21.94
C TRP A 184 9.28 0.29 -20.90
N PHE A 185 7.95 0.11 -20.98
CA PHE A 185 6.98 0.72 -20.08
C PHE A 185 7.13 0.12 -18.68
N VAL A 186 7.14 -1.22 -18.60
CA VAL A 186 7.32 -1.95 -17.34
C VAL A 186 8.68 -1.67 -16.70
N ASN A 187 9.75 -1.57 -17.50
CA ASN A 187 11.09 -1.29 -16.98
C ASN A 187 11.22 0.13 -16.43
N VAL A 188 10.66 1.14 -17.12
CA VAL A 188 10.74 2.53 -16.67
C VAL A 188 9.80 2.79 -15.50
N PHE A 189 8.53 2.43 -15.64
CA PHE A 189 7.49 2.79 -14.68
C PHE A 189 7.32 1.78 -13.55
N GLY A 190 7.59 0.49 -13.79
CA GLY A 190 7.58 -0.54 -12.74
C GLY A 190 8.92 -0.58 -12.01
N TRP A 191 9.95 -1.13 -12.67
CA TRP A 191 11.27 -1.33 -12.05
C TRP A 191 11.97 -0.02 -11.69
N GLY A 192 11.93 0.98 -12.57
CA GLY A 192 12.52 2.29 -12.31
C GLY A 192 11.91 2.96 -11.07
N MET A 193 10.60 2.82 -10.87
CA MET A 193 9.95 3.32 -9.66
C MET A 193 10.34 2.51 -8.41
N ALA A 194 10.32 1.18 -8.47
CA ALA A 194 10.70 0.33 -7.34
C ALA A 194 12.12 0.66 -6.84
N VAL A 195 13.06 0.83 -7.78
CA VAL A 195 14.43 1.28 -7.46
C VAL A 195 14.43 2.69 -6.88
N SER A 196 13.66 3.62 -7.47
CA SER A 196 13.58 4.99 -6.96
C SER A 196 13.08 5.06 -5.52
N LEU A 197 12.12 4.20 -5.13
CA LEU A 197 11.62 4.12 -3.74
C LEU A 197 12.72 3.70 -2.78
N LEU A 198 13.53 2.71 -3.14
CA LEU A 198 14.67 2.27 -2.33
C LEU A 198 15.74 3.36 -2.22
N VAL A 199 16.05 4.04 -3.32
CA VAL A 199 17.03 5.13 -3.35
C VAL A 199 16.54 6.31 -2.49
N VAL A 200 15.28 6.73 -2.64
CA VAL A 200 14.69 7.80 -1.83
C VAL A 200 14.67 7.41 -0.36
N ALA A 201 14.28 6.18 -0.01
CA ALA A 201 14.31 5.69 1.36
C ALA A 201 15.73 5.72 1.96
N PHE A 202 16.74 5.33 1.18
CA PHE A 202 18.14 5.39 1.60
C PHE A 202 18.65 6.83 1.77
N ILE A 203 18.34 7.73 0.83
CA ILE A 203 18.70 9.15 0.94
C ILE A 203 18.03 9.76 2.18
N LEU A 204 16.73 9.51 2.36
CA LEU A 204 16.00 9.98 3.51
C LEU A 204 16.63 9.43 4.78
N SER A 205 16.99 8.15 4.88
CA SER A 205 17.61 7.59 6.10
C SER A 205 18.92 8.28 6.49
N ARG A 206 19.69 8.77 5.52
CA ARG A 206 20.93 9.53 5.73
C ARG A 206 20.73 10.97 6.22
N LEU A 207 19.56 11.56 6.01
CA LEU A 207 19.28 12.90 6.54
C LEU A 207 19.24 12.85 8.07
N LYS A 208 20.10 13.68 8.69
CA LYS A 208 20.18 13.80 10.15
C LYS A 208 18.84 14.28 10.71
N TRP A 209 18.40 13.64 11.78
CA TRP A 209 17.25 14.11 12.54
C TRP A 209 17.57 15.48 13.13
N LYS A 210 16.63 16.42 13.02
CA LYS A 210 16.82 17.77 13.56
C LYS A 210 16.60 17.70 15.09
N SER A 211 17.70 17.55 15.81
CA SER A 211 17.82 17.42 17.28
C SER A 211 17.30 16.09 17.83
N GLU A 212 18.22 15.17 18.14
CA GLU A 212 17.98 14.15 19.18
C GLU A 212 17.59 14.87 20.47
N THR A 213 16.34 14.73 20.91
CA THR A 213 16.05 14.96 22.32
C THR A 213 16.88 13.90 23.04
N LYS A 214 17.97 14.31 23.70
CA LYS A 214 18.74 13.43 24.58
C LYS A 214 17.74 12.79 25.54
N LEU A 215 17.48 11.50 25.39
CA LEU A 215 16.80 10.70 26.40
C LEU A 215 17.75 10.67 27.59
N THR A 216 17.68 11.68 28.45
CA THR A 216 18.21 11.60 29.81
C THR A 216 17.40 10.51 30.50
N LEU A 217 17.90 9.29 30.38
CA LEU A 217 17.59 8.24 31.34
C LEU A 217 18.13 8.78 32.66
N GLU A 218 17.28 9.41 33.46
CA GLU A 218 17.54 9.54 34.89
C GLU A 218 17.65 8.11 35.41
N SER A 219 18.90 7.64 35.56
CA SER A 219 19.20 6.62 36.53
C SER A 219 18.81 7.22 37.89
N LYS A 220 17.57 6.99 38.32
CA LYS A 220 17.26 6.97 39.75
C LYS A 220 18.02 5.80 40.35
N GLY A 221 19.30 6.04 40.62
CA GLY A 221 19.96 5.44 41.75
C GLY A 221 19.36 6.08 42.99
N GLU A 222 18.67 5.27 43.77
CA GLU A 222 18.79 5.09 45.22
C GLU A 222 17.74 4.06 45.67
#